data_AF-A0A6P0NHE6-F1
#
_entry.id   AF-A0A6P0NHE6-F1
#
_cell.length_a   1.000
_cell.length_b   1.000
_cell.length_c   1.000
_cell.angle_alpha   90.00
_cell.angle_beta   90.00
_cell.angle_gamma   90.00
#
_symmetry.space_group_name_H-M   'P 1'
#
loop_
_entity.id
_entity.type
_entity.pdbx_description
1 polymer ?
#
loop_
_entity_poly.entity_id
_entity_poly.type
_entity_poly.pdbx_seq_one_letter_code
_entity_poly.pdbx_strand_id
1 'polypeptide(L)'
;LGFDGDLDDWPVNEVDVQAVLDSSDTITDEYIAGLQTTQKGYHAIEMLLFGKAADKTVDAFTPRELELLAALAKNFDSTANGLLTSWTDGVDGNPAYREVLATAGTPDNPAYPTLNAAAEEIVQGIIGCLEEVGEEKIGAPLASKNVGEFESQFSQTTLNDLHNNLISAQNAYLGMVPSGSASTNSISSLIESVDSSLDADIKIQFDTALALIEAVPAPIEKTLTDAEAEASLMKAQEAILGLYETFEDKVLPII
;
A
#
# COMPACT_ATOMS: atom_id res chain seq x y z
N LEU A 1 3.29 14.58 7.05
CA LEU A 1 1.84 14.64 7.36
C LEU A 1 1.34 13.38 8.05
N GLY A 2 2.04 12.23 7.94
CA GLY A 2 1.76 11.05 8.77
C GLY A 2 0.50 10.26 8.39
N PHE A 3 -0.14 10.61 7.28
CA PHE A 3 -1.41 10.00 6.87
C PHE A 3 -1.30 8.50 6.62
N ASP A 4 -0.20 8.04 6.03
CA ASP A 4 0.01 6.62 5.71
C ASP A 4 -0.08 5.74 6.96
N GLY A 5 0.77 5.96 7.96
CA GLY A 5 0.67 5.24 9.24
C GLY A 5 -0.65 5.47 9.99
N ASP A 6 -1.26 6.65 9.89
CA ASP A 6 -2.58 6.86 10.50
C ASP A 6 -3.71 6.08 9.81
N LEU A 7 -3.51 5.69 8.54
CA LEU A 7 -4.47 4.94 7.73
C LEU A 7 -4.20 3.43 7.75
N ASP A 8 -2.94 2.98 7.75
CA ASP A 8 -2.60 1.61 7.34
C ASP A 8 -1.39 1.00 8.07
N ASP A 9 -1.09 1.45 9.30
CA ASP A 9 0.05 0.90 10.05
C ASP A 9 -0.18 -0.56 10.49
N TRP A 10 0.84 -1.39 10.28
CA TRP A 10 0.85 -2.82 10.58
C TRP A 10 2.15 -3.20 11.32
N PRO A 11 2.09 -4.03 12.39
CA PRO A 11 0.94 -4.75 12.92
C PRO A 11 0.06 -3.92 13.87
N VAL A 12 -1.21 -4.33 13.99
CA VAL A 12 -2.12 -3.79 15.02
C VAL A 12 -1.58 -4.12 16.41
N ASN A 13 -1.52 -3.11 17.29
CA ASN A 13 -1.23 -3.32 18.69
C ASN A 13 -2.50 -3.82 19.41
N GLU A 14 -2.75 -5.12 19.31
CA GLU A 14 -3.96 -5.76 19.82
C GLU A 14 -4.16 -5.56 21.33
N VAL A 15 -3.06 -5.44 22.09
CA VAL A 15 -3.09 -5.22 23.54
C VAL A 15 -3.66 -3.85 23.84
N ASP A 16 -3.19 -2.83 23.14
CA ASP A 16 -3.61 -1.45 23.39
C ASP A 16 -5.01 -1.19 22.82
N VAL A 17 -5.39 -1.81 21.70
CA VAL A 17 -6.78 -1.78 21.22
C VAL A 17 -7.72 -2.44 22.25
N GLN A 18 -7.32 -3.58 22.83
CA GLN A 18 -8.11 -4.22 23.90
C GLN A 18 -8.20 -3.32 25.13
N ALA A 19 -7.14 -2.59 25.50
CA ALA A 19 -7.18 -1.65 26.60
C ALA A 19 -8.19 -0.52 26.39
N VAL A 20 -8.36 -0.03 25.15
CA VAL A 20 -9.42 0.94 24.81
C VAL A 20 -10.82 0.33 25.04
N LEU A 21 -11.01 -0.91 24.60
CA LEU A 21 -12.28 -1.63 24.76
C LEU A 21 -12.63 -1.92 26.23
N ASP A 22 -11.62 -2.21 27.06
CA ASP A 22 -11.80 -2.49 28.49
C ASP A 22 -11.94 -1.22 29.34
N SER A 23 -11.56 -0.05 28.79
CA SER A 23 -11.67 1.23 29.47
C SER A 23 -13.11 1.75 29.57
N SER A 24 -13.36 2.57 30.59
CA SER A 24 -14.59 3.36 30.72
C SER A 24 -14.48 4.77 30.13
N ASP A 25 -13.39 5.06 29.40
CA ASP A 25 -13.13 6.40 28.86
C ASP A 25 -14.16 6.75 27.79
N THR A 26 -14.52 8.03 27.71
CA THR A 26 -15.38 8.51 26.63
C THR A 26 -14.58 8.56 25.33
N ILE A 27 -15.04 7.87 24.28
CA ILE A 27 -14.36 7.87 22.98
C ILE A 27 -14.77 9.14 22.22
N THR A 28 -13.92 10.16 22.30
CA THR A 28 -14.07 11.42 21.56
C THR A 28 -13.18 11.44 20.31
N ASP A 29 -13.40 12.40 19.41
CA ASP A 29 -12.52 12.59 18.24
C ASP A 29 -11.07 12.84 18.66
N GLU A 30 -10.86 13.61 19.73
CA GLU A 30 -9.51 13.92 20.25
C GLU A 30 -8.86 12.69 20.90
N TYR A 31 -9.65 11.83 21.54
CA TYR A 31 -9.17 10.54 22.03
C TYR A 31 -8.62 9.69 20.88
N ILE A 32 -9.40 9.53 19.81
CA ILE A 32 -9.01 8.73 18.64
C ILE A 32 -7.80 9.34 17.92
N ALA A 33 -7.78 10.67 17.75
CA ALA A 33 -6.65 11.36 17.14
C ALA A 33 -5.35 11.17 17.93
N GLY A 34 -5.44 11.03 19.26
CA GLY A 34 -4.31 10.78 20.15
C GLY A 34 -3.86 9.33 20.25
N LEU A 35 -4.57 8.38 19.64
CA LEU A 35 -4.14 6.98 19.56
C LEU A 35 -2.88 6.85 18.70
N GLN A 36 -2.06 5.84 19.01
CA GLN A 36 -0.95 5.45 18.14
C GLN A 36 -1.50 4.95 16.79
N THR A 37 -0.67 5.05 15.74
CA THR A 37 -0.97 4.54 14.39
C THR A 37 -1.41 3.08 14.41
N THR A 38 -0.69 2.22 15.12
CA THR A 38 -1.02 0.79 15.34
C THR A 38 -2.32 0.50 16.10
N GLN A 39 -3.04 1.52 16.60
CA GLN A 39 -4.33 1.38 17.30
C GLN A 39 -5.53 1.89 16.47
N LYS A 40 -5.28 2.41 15.27
CA LYS A 40 -6.29 3.00 14.38
C LYS A 40 -6.04 2.57 12.93
N GLY A 41 -6.71 3.22 11.98
CA GLY A 41 -6.58 2.87 10.56
C GLY A 41 -7.33 1.59 10.15
N TYR A 42 -7.06 1.14 8.92
CA TYR A 42 -7.64 -0.02 8.26
C TYR A 42 -7.58 -1.24 9.15
N HIS A 43 -6.40 -1.62 9.65
CA HIS A 43 -6.24 -2.91 10.32
C HIS A 43 -6.87 -2.96 11.71
N ALA A 44 -6.93 -1.84 12.45
CA ALA A 44 -7.70 -1.80 13.70
C ALA A 44 -9.21 -1.92 13.43
N ILE A 45 -9.71 -1.24 12.39
CA ILE A 45 -11.10 -1.36 11.91
C ILE A 45 -11.39 -2.80 11.46
N GLU A 46 -10.49 -3.38 10.67
CA GLU A 46 -10.55 -4.74 10.15
C GLU A 46 -10.60 -5.77 11.28
N MET A 47 -9.70 -5.68 12.27
CA MET A 47 -9.70 -6.56 13.44
C MET A 47 -11.04 -6.50 14.19
N LEU A 48 -11.61 -5.30 14.37
CA LEU A 48 -12.90 -5.14 15.03
C LEU A 48 -14.06 -5.70 14.21
N LEU A 49 -13.97 -5.62 12.87
CA LEU A 49 -15.00 -6.09 11.95
C LEU A 49 -15.02 -7.62 11.82
N PHE A 50 -13.86 -8.22 11.58
CA PHE A 50 -13.72 -9.63 11.23
C PHE A 50 -13.26 -10.51 12.40
N GLY A 51 -12.73 -9.89 13.46
CA GLY A 51 -12.15 -10.62 14.58
C GLY A 51 -10.80 -11.26 14.24
N LYS A 52 -10.04 -11.62 15.27
CA LYS A 52 -8.69 -12.19 15.11
C LYS A 52 -8.66 -13.52 14.37
N ALA A 53 -9.76 -14.27 14.40
CA ALA A 53 -9.91 -15.55 13.71
C ALA A 53 -10.67 -15.43 12.37
N ALA A 54 -10.97 -14.21 11.91
CA ALA A 54 -11.74 -13.94 10.70
C ALA A 54 -13.14 -14.61 10.67
N ASP A 55 -13.78 -14.74 11.83
CA ASP A 55 -15.05 -15.46 12.01
C ASP A 55 -16.11 -14.65 12.79
N LYS A 56 -15.86 -13.37 13.04
CA LYS A 56 -16.77 -12.50 13.81
C LYS A 56 -18.10 -12.33 13.07
N THR A 57 -19.19 -12.57 13.80
CA THR A 57 -20.55 -12.36 13.31
C THR A 57 -21.13 -11.04 13.81
N VAL A 58 -22.19 -10.57 13.16
CA VAL A 58 -22.89 -9.33 13.56
C VAL A 58 -23.40 -9.39 15.00
N ASP A 59 -23.86 -10.56 15.46
CA ASP A 59 -24.38 -10.73 16.82
C ASP A 59 -23.27 -10.76 17.90
N ALA A 60 -22.00 -10.87 17.49
CA ALA A 60 -20.86 -10.88 18.40
C ALA A 60 -20.40 -9.47 18.82
N PHE A 61 -20.89 -8.41 18.18
CA PHE A 61 -20.48 -7.05 18.51
C PHE A 61 -21.01 -6.59 19.87
N THR A 62 -20.13 -6.02 20.67
CA THR A 62 -20.51 -5.30 21.88
C THR A 62 -20.85 -3.84 21.56
N PRO A 63 -21.66 -3.15 22.40
CA PRO A 63 -21.88 -1.71 22.24
C PRO A 63 -20.59 -0.89 22.23
N ARG A 64 -19.57 -1.32 22.99
CA ARG A 64 -18.28 -0.63 23.09
C ARG A 64 -17.44 -0.79 21.82
N GLU A 65 -17.43 -1.98 21.22
CA GLU A 65 -16.78 -2.19 19.92
C GLU A 65 -17.45 -1.36 18.82
N LEU A 66 -18.78 -1.25 18.83
CA LEU A 66 -19.51 -0.42 17.86
C LEU A 66 -19.20 1.08 18.05
N GLU A 67 -19.08 1.54 19.30
CA GLU A 67 -18.64 2.91 19.62
C GLU A 67 -17.24 3.19 19.07
N LEU A 68 -16.27 2.31 19.38
CA LEU A 68 -14.89 2.44 18.90
C LEU A 68 -14.81 2.37 17.37
N LEU A 69 -15.48 1.41 16.74
CA LEU A 69 -15.50 1.24 15.30
C LEU A 69 -16.04 2.48 14.58
N ALA A 70 -17.14 3.07 15.08
CA ALA A 70 -17.69 4.29 14.51
C ALA A 70 -16.73 5.48 14.63
N ALA A 71 -16.03 5.60 15.75
CA ALA A 71 -15.07 6.66 15.98
C ALA A 71 -13.79 6.50 15.13
N LEU A 72 -13.27 5.27 15.00
CA LEU A 72 -12.17 4.93 14.10
C LEU A 72 -12.52 5.21 12.64
N ALA A 73 -13.70 4.79 12.17
CA ALA A 73 -14.14 5.04 10.80
C ALA A 73 -14.24 6.54 10.48
N LYS A 74 -14.72 7.35 11.44
CA LYS A 74 -14.75 8.81 11.29
C LYS A 74 -13.35 9.41 11.21
N ASN A 75 -12.42 8.95 12.06
CA ASN A 75 -11.02 9.40 12.00
C ASN A 75 -10.37 9.00 10.67
N PHE A 76 -10.57 7.75 10.25
CA PHE A 76 -10.11 7.24 8.95
C PHE A 76 -10.57 8.13 7.79
N ASP A 77 -11.88 8.43 7.70
CA ASP A 77 -12.42 9.32 6.66
C ASP A 77 -11.78 10.72 6.71
N SER A 78 -11.61 11.28 7.91
CA SER A 78 -10.92 12.57 8.08
C SER A 78 -9.47 12.52 7.60
N THR A 79 -8.73 11.46 7.92
CA THR A 79 -7.33 11.27 7.52
C THR A 79 -7.20 11.08 6.01
N ALA A 80 -8.06 10.27 5.41
CA ALA A 80 -8.10 10.06 3.95
C ALA A 80 -8.44 11.35 3.19
N ASN A 81 -9.40 12.14 3.70
CA ASN A 81 -9.69 13.46 3.15
C ASN A 81 -8.50 14.41 3.33
N GLY A 82 -7.78 14.36 4.46
CA GLY A 82 -6.55 15.13 4.67
C GLY A 82 -5.46 14.80 3.64
N LEU A 83 -5.25 13.51 3.35
CA LEU A 83 -4.38 13.06 2.27
C LEU A 83 -4.82 13.64 0.93
N LEU A 84 -6.09 13.50 0.56
CA LEU A 84 -6.61 14.05 -0.69
C LEU A 84 -6.40 15.57 -0.78
N THR A 85 -6.76 16.31 0.27
CA THR A 85 -6.57 17.77 0.33
C THR A 85 -5.10 18.16 0.22
N SER A 86 -4.17 17.41 0.82
CA SER A 86 -2.73 17.69 0.68
C SER A 86 -2.23 17.60 -0.77
N TRP A 87 -2.85 16.73 -1.57
CA TRP A 87 -2.57 16.60 -2.99
C TRP A 87 -3.27 17.65 -3.84
N THR A 88 -4.52 18.01 -3.54
CA THR A 88 -5.35 18.86 -4.42
C THR A 88 -5.27 20.35 -4.12
N ASP A 89 -5.25 20.72 -2.85
CA ASP A 89 -5.40 22.11 -2.39
C ASP A 89 -4.19 22.59 -1.57
N GLY A 90 -3.47 21.66 -0.94
CA GLY A 90 -2.36 21.95 -0.03
C GLY A 90 -2.81 22.08 1.43
N VAL A 91 -1.87 21.90 2.36
CA VAL A 91 -2.13 21.90 3.81
C VAL A 91 -0.97 22.55 4.56
N ASP A 92 -1.25 23.12 5.74
CA ASP A 92 -0.24 23.73 6.63
C ASP A 92 0.65 24.79 5.97
N GLY A 93 0.09 25.54 5.01
CA GLY A 93 0.81 26.56 4.25
C GLY A 93 1.68 26.01 3.12
N ASN A 94 1.71 24.69 2.91
CA ASN A 94 2.35 24.07 1.76
C ASN A 94 1.40 24.08 0.55
N PRO A 95 1.92 24.25 -0.68
CA PRO A 95 1.12 24.14 -1.90
C PRO A 95 0.56 22.72 -2.09
N ALA A 96 -0.47 22.60 -2.92
CA ALA A 96 -0.98 21.32 -3.38
C ALA A 96 0.14 20.48 -4.01
N TYR A 97 0.32 19.24 -3.53
CA TYR A 97 1.44 18.40 -3.98
C TYR A 97 1.40 18.11 -5.48
N ARG A 98 0.22 18.00 -6.08
CA ARG A 98 0.08 17.85 -7.54
C ARG A 98 0.70 19.01 -8.33
N GLU A 99 0.61 20.23 -7.81
CA GLU A 99 1.19 21.42 -8.46
C GLU A 99 2.71 21.44 -8.28
N VAL A 100 3.20 20.98 -7.13
CA VAL A 100 4.64 20.81 -6.89
C VAL A 100 5.22 19.82 -7.90
N LEU A 101 4.59 18.66 -8.12
CA LEU A 101 5.04 17.71 -9.15
C LEU A 101 4.90 18.29 -10.57
N ALA A 102 3.75 18.89 -10.91
CA ALA A 102 3.48 19.38 -12.26
C ALA A 102 4.36 20.56 -12.70
N THR A 103 4.92 21.31 -11.74
CA THR A 103 5.78 22.48 -12.00
C THR A 103 7.27 22.17 -11.85
N ALA A 104 7.66 20.90 -11.83
CA ALA A 104 9.06 20.48 -11.72
C ALA A 104 9.95 21.18 -12.76
N GLY A 105 11.15 21.60 -12.34
CA GLY A 105 12.09 22.32 -13.20
C GLY A 105 11.81 23.82 -13.39
N THR A 106 10.72 24.35 -12.82
CA THR A 106 10.50 25.80 -12.76
C THR A 106 11.32 26.43 -11.63
N PRO A 107 11.78 27.70 -11.76
CA PRO A 107 12.60 28.35 -10.73
C PRO A 107 11.95 28.44 -9.33
N ASP A 108 10.62 28.46 -9.28
CA ASP A 108 9.85 28.61 -8.04
C ASP A 108 9.40 27.27 -7.44
N ASN A 109 9.82 26.13 -8.02
CA ASN A 109 9.47 24.82 -7.51
C ASN A 109 10.20 24.53 -6.18
N PRO A 110 9.47 24.16 -5.10
CA PRO A 110 10.08 23.99 -3.78
C PRO A 110 10.79 22.65 -3.58
N ALA A 111 10.55 21.64 -4.43
CA ALA A 111 11.01 20.26 -4.21
C ALA A 111 11.81 19.66 -5.39
N TYR A 112 11.37 19.92 -6.62
CA TYR A 112 11.90 19.30 -7.83
C TYR A 112 12.60 20.34 -8.72
N PRO A 113 13.92 20.53 -8.57
CA PRO A 113 14.68 21.53 -9.31
C PRO A 113 14.79 21.23 -10.81
N THR A 114 14.50 19.99 -11.24
CA THR A 114 14.49 19.54 -12.63
C THR A 114 13.28 18.66 -12.89
N LEU A 115 12.92 18.48 -14.17
CA LEU A 115 11.90 17.50 -14.56
C LEU A 115 12.34 16.07 -14.20
N ASN A 116 13.63 15.76 -14.39
CA ASN A 116 14.19 14.45 -14.05
C ASN A 116 14.02 14.13 -12.56
N ALA A 117 14.16 15.11 -11.65
CA ALA A 117 13.96 14.88 -10.22
C ALA A 117 12.51 14.45 -9.89
N ALA A 118 11.52 14.99 -10.60
CA ALA A 118 10.12 14.56 -10.42
C ALA A 118 9.83 13.21 -11.08
N ALA A 119 10.48 12.89 -12.19
CA ALA A 119 10.39 11.56 -12.79
C ALA A 119 11.07 10.50 -11.91
N GLU A 120 12.19 10.85 -11.27
CA GLU A 120 12.92 10.02 -10.32
C GLU A 120 12.05 9.71 -9.10
N GLU A 121 11.33 10.70 -8.55
CA GLU A 121 10.37 10.48 -7.46
C GLU A 121 9.33 9.39 -7.79
N ILE A 122 8.78 9.42 -9.01
CA ILE A 122 7.79 8.42 -9.45
C ILE A 122 8.43 7.04 -9.53
N VAL A 123 9.63 6.95 -10.12
CA VAL A 123 10.36 5.68 -10.25
C VAL A 123 10.79 5.12 -8.89
N GLN A 124 11.25 5.98 -7.98
CA GLN A 124 11.56 5.59 -6.60
C GLN A 124 10.32 5.10 -5.85
N GLY A 125 9.15 5.72 -6.06
CA GLY A 125 7.89 5.22 -5.51
C GLY A 125 7.51 3.83 -6.03
N ILE A 126 7.77 3.54 -7.32
CA ILE A 126 7.60 2.20 -7.88
C ILE A 126 8.58 1.21 -7.24
N ILE A 127 9.86 1.57 -7.15
CA ILE A 127 10.91 0.74 -6.54
C ILE A 127 10.55 0.40 -5.10
N GLY A 128 10.23 1.41 -4.27
CA GLY A 128 9.87 1.20 -2.87
C GLY A 128 8.65 0.31 -2.71
N CYS A 129 7.62 0.47 -3.55
CA CYS A 129 6.45 -0.39 -3.52
C CYS A 129 6.79 -1.85 -3.89
N LEU A 130 7.63 -2.08 -4.89
CA LEU A 130 8.04 -3.44 -5.27
C LEU A 130 8.94 -4.10 -4.21
N GLU A 131 9.86 -3.34 -3.63
CA GLU A 131 10.74 -3.78 -2.54
C GLU A 131 9.92 -4.18 -1.31
N GLU A 132 9.02 -3.30 -0.86
CA GLU A 132 8.14 -3.55 0.29
C GLU A 132 7.28 -4.80 0.09
N VAL A 133 6.65 -4.94 -1.09
CA VAL A 133 5.84 -6.12 -1.41
C VAL A 133 6.70 -7.39 -1.41
N GLY A 134 7.87 -7.36 -2.04
CA GLY A 134 8.73 -8.52 -2.21
C GLY A 134 9.44 -8.96 -0.92
N GLU A 135 10.07 -8.03 -0.22
CA GLU A 135 10.89 -8.31 0.96
C GLU A 135 10.08 -8.35 2.25
N GLU A 136 9.15 -7.40 2.43
CA GLU A 136 8.45 -7.24 3.70
C GLU A 136 7.12 -7.99 3.70
N LYS A 137 6.17 -7.63 2.83
CA LYS A 137 4.79 -8.17 2.87
C LYS A 137 4.71 -9.64 2.47
N ILE A 138 5.61 -10.11 1.60
CA ILE A 138 5.73 -11.53 1.22
C ILE A 138 6.90 -12.21 1.93
N GLY A 139 8.09 -11.59 1.88
CA GLY A 139 9.33 -12.21 2.33
C GLY A 139 9.37 -12.51 3.83
N ALA A 140 8.92 -11.58 4.68
CA ALA A 140 8.95 -11.80 6.12
C ALA A 140 8.04 -12.98 6.56
N PRO A 141 6.74 -13.03 6.19
CA PRO A 141 5.88 -14.18 6.51
C PRO A 141 6.36 -15.51 5.92
N LEU A 142 6.93 -15.50 4.70
CA LEU A 142 7.52 -16.70 4.09
C LEU A 142 8.71 -17.24 4.87
N ALA A 143 9.59 -16.35 5.33
CA ALA A 143 10.81 -16.71 6.06
C ALA A 143 10.49 -17.20 7.48
N SER A 144 9.57 -16.52 8.17
CA SER A 144 9.15 -16.84 9.54
C SER A 144 8.17 -18.01 9.62
N LYS A 145 7.49 -18.33 8.50
CA LYS A 145 6.34 -19.26 8.46
C LYS A 145 5.21 -18.84 9.40
N ASN A 146 5.08 -17.53 9.64
CA ASN A 146 4.10 -16.96 10.54
C ASN A 146 3.00 -16.23 9.75
N VAL A 147 1.82 -16.86 9.67
CA VAL A 147 0.65 -16.24 9.03
C VAL A 147 0.19 -14.96 9.72
N GLY A 148 0.57 -14.78 11.00
CA GLY A 148 0.27 -13.58 11.78
C GLY A 148 1.07 -12.34 11.37
N GLU A 149 2.04 -12.48 10.47
CA GLU A 149 2.79 -11.36 9.90
C GLU A 149 2.17 -10.84 8.61
N PHE A 150 1.25 -11.58 7.99
CA PHE A 150 0.52 -11.07 6.83
C PHE A 150 -0.39 -9.91 7.22
N GLU A 151 -0.17 -8.78 6.56
CA GLU A 151 -1.07 -7.64 6.55
C GLU A 151 -2.44 -8.06 5.99
N SER A 152 -3.53 -7.55 6.58
CA SER A 152 -4.90 -7.94 6.25
C SER A 152 -5.29 -9.40 6.54
N GLN A 153 -4.59 -10.04 7.50
CA GLN A 153 -4.94 -11.40 7.92
C GLN A 153 -6.35 -11.51 8.56
N PHE A 154 -6.87 -10.43 9.14
CA PHE A 154 -8.13 -10.47 9.88
C PHE A 154 -9.32 -10.63 8.93
N SER A 155 -9.24 -10.08 7.72
CA SER A 155 -10.22 -10.23 6.65
C SER A 155 -9.83 -11.29 5.60
N GLN A 156 -8.61 -11.82 5.68
CA GLN A 156 -8.06 -12.81 4.76
C GLN A 156 -7.93 -12.29 3.31
N THR A 157 -7.49 -11.04 3.17
CA THR A 157 -7.37 -10.36 1.87
C THR A 157 -5.95 -10.02 1.46
N THR A 158 -4.92 -10.55 2.14
CA THR A 158 -3.49 -10.27 1.83
C THR A 158 -3.20 -10.31 0.32
N LEU A 159 -3.62 -11.37 -0.38
CA LEU A 159 -3.35 -11.52 -1.82
C LEU A 159 -3.98 -10.41 -2.68
N ASN A 160 -5.13 -9.86 -2.28
CA ASN A 160 -5.72 -8.72 -2.97
C ASN A 160 -4.88 -7.46 -2.78
N ASP A 161 -4.30 -7.26 -1.59
CA ASP A 161 -3.49 -6.09 -1.29
C ASP A 161 -2.18 -6.13 -2.05
N LEU A 162 -1.48 -7.27 -2.03
CA LEU A 162 -0.27 -7.50 -2.84
C LEU A 162 -0.54 -7.26 -4.33
N HIS A 163 -1.67 -7.77 -4.85
CA HIS A 163 -2.07 -7.56 -6.24
C HIS A 163 -2.33 -6.07 -6.55
N ASN A 164 -3.03 -5.36 -5.66
CA ASN A 164 -3.32 -3.94 -5.82
C ASN A 164 -2.07 -3.06 -5.71
N ASN A 165 -1.08 -3.43 -4.89
CA ASN A 165 0.21 -2.76 -4.86
C ASN A 165 0.92 -2.86 -6.22
N LEU A 166 0.94 -4.05 -6.83
CA LEU A 166 1.49 -4.23 -8.17
C LEU A 166 0.74 -3.44 -9.25
N ILE A 167 -0.60 -3.38 -9.17
CA ILE A 167 -1.40 -2.54 -10.05
C ILE A 167 -1.04 -1.06 -9.87
N SER A 168 -0.80 -0.60 -8.64
CA SER A 168 -0.40 0.79 -8.36
C SER A 168 0.93 1.12 -9.04
N ALA A 169 1.95 0.27 -8.85
CA ALA A 169 3.24 0.40 -9.50
C ALA A 169 3.13 0.37 -11.05
N GLN A 170 2.32 -0.54 -11.59
CA GLN A 170 2.07 -0.61 -13.03
C GLN A 170 1.38 0.65 -13.56
N ASN A 171 0.39 1.17 -12.84
CA ASN A 171 -0.31 2.41 -13.21
C ASN A 171 0.63 3.61 -13.22
N ALA A 172 1.53 3.72 -12.24
CA ALA A 172 2.55 4.76 -12.19
C ALA A 172 3.49 4.67 -13.41
N TYR A 173 3.95 3.46 -13.76
CA TYR A 173 4.81 3.24 -14.93
C TYR A 173 4.12 3.60 -16.26
N LEU A 174 2.87 3.17 -16.45
CA LEU A 174 2.10 3.37 -17.69
C LEU A 174 1.41 4.74 -17.76
N GLY A 175 1.44 5.54 -16.70
CA GLY A 175 0.66 6.76 -16.58
C GLY A 175 -0.84 6.50 -16.73
N MET A 176 -1.34 5.43 -16.11
CA MET A 176 -2.74 5.00 -16.15
C MET A 176 -3.52 5.47 -14.93
N VAL A 177 -4.80 5.74 -15.15
CA VAL A 177 -5.80 5.86 -14.08
C VAL A 177 -6.88 4.79 -14.29
N PRO A 178 -7.57 4.31 -13.24
CA PRO A 178 -8.49 3.16 -13.33
C PRO A 178 -9.60 3.27 -14.40
N SER A 179 -9.97 4.49 -14.82
CA SER A 179 -10.98 4.76 -15.86
C SER A 179 -10.38 5.21 -17.21
N GLY A 180 -9.07 5.19 -17.36
CA GLY A 180 -8.33 5.74 -18.50
C GLY A 180 -7.58 4.68 -19.30
N SER A 181 -7.08 5.10 -20.46
CA SER A 181 -6.06 4.36 -21.21
C SER A 181 -4.67 4.82 -20.79
N ALA A 182 -3.64 4.01 -21.08
CA ALA A 182 -2.25 4.43 -20.91
C ALA A 182 -1.99 5.79 -21.57
N SER A 183 -1.30 6.66 -20.83
CA SER A 183 -0.93 7.98 -21.32
C SER A 183 0.23 7.84 -22.32
N THR A 184 0.19 8.62 -23.40
CA THR A 184 1.35 8.76 -24.30
C THR A 184 2.49 9.57 -23.68
N ASN A 185 2.24 10.19 -22.52
CA ASN A 185 3.24 10.86 -21.68
C ASN A 185 3.34 10.07 -20.36
N SER A 186 4.26 9.12 -20.30
CA SER A 186 4.46 8.21 -19.16
C SER A 186 5.93 7.83 -19.03
N ILE A 187 6.30 7.23 -17.89
CA ILE A 187 7.64 6.63 -17.73
C ILE A 187 7.84 5.54 -18.78
N SER A 188 6.83 4.72 -19.06
CA SER A 188 6.85 3.73 -20.14
C SER A 188 7.22 4.34 -21.50
N SER A 189 6.59 5.46 -21.90
CA SER A 189 6.93 6.13 -23.17
C SER A 189 8.33 6.72 -23.18
N LEU A 190 8.83 7.20 -22.03
CA LEU A 190 10.22 7.65 -21.90
C LEU A 190 11.19 6.49 -22.09
N ILE A 191 11.00 5.38 -21.37
CA ILE A 191 11.85 4.19 -21.50
C ILE A 191 11.78 3.62 -22.91
N GLU A 192 10.60 3.51 -23.51
CA GLU A 192 10.44 3.02 -24.89
C GLU A 192 11.25 3.85 -25.91
N SER A 193 11.35 5.17 -25.70
CA SER A 193 12.09 6.06 -26.57
C SER A 193 13.61 5.88 -26.52
N VAL A 194 14.13 5.32 -25.41
CA VAL A 194 15.55 5.08 -25.15
C VAL A 194 15.91 3.61 -25.42
N ASP A 195 15.10 2.70 -24.89
CA ASP A 195 15.22 1.25 -25.02
C ASP A 195 13.82 0.60 -25.05
N SER A 196 13.32 0.38 -26.27
CA SER A 196 12.01 -0.25 -26.49
C SER A 196 11.95 -1.72 -26.09
N SER A 197 13.10 -2.41 -26.00
CA SER A 197 13.13 -3.80 -25.53
C SER A 197 12.97 -3.84 -24.02
N LEU A 198 13.65 -2.93 -23.30
CA LEU A 198 13.47 -2.79 -21.85
C LEU A 198 12.03 -2.45 -21.47
N ASP A 199 11.38 -1.52 -22.18
CA ASP A 199 9.98 -1.19 -21.91
C ASP A 199 9.04 -2.40 -22.12
N ALA A 200 9.24 -3.16 -23.20
CA ALA A 200 8.48 -4.37 -23.45
C ALA A 200 8.70 -5.43 -22.36
N ASP A 201 9.94 -5.60 -21.91
CA ASP A 201 10.30 -6.53 -20.85
C ASP A 201 9.67 -6.13 -19.50
N ILE A 202 9.63 -4.84 -19.15
CA ILE A 202 8.98 -4.35 -17.93
C ILE A 202 7.48 -4.66 -17.94
N LYS A 203 6.80 -4.44 -19.07
CA LYS A 203 5.37 -4.77 -19.21
C LYS A 203 5.11 -6.26 -19.00
N ILE A 204 5.95 -7.12 -19.59
CA ILE A 204 5.88 -8.58 -19.41
C ILE A 204 6.14 -8.97 -17.95
N GLN A 205 7.10 -8.32 -17.29
CA GLN A 205 7.40 -8.60 -15.88
C GLN A 205 6.23 -8.22 -14.95
N PHE A 206 5.58 -7.06 -15.16
CA PHE A 206 4.35 -6.73 -14.44
C PHE A 206 3.25 -7.76 -14.67
N ASP A 207 2.95 -8.10 -15.94
CA ASP A 207 1.91 -9.09 -16.28
C ASP A 207 2.22 -10.46 -15.64
N THR A 208 3.49 -10.84 -15.60
CA THR A 208 3.94 -12.09 -14.98
C THR A 208 3.78 -12.06 -13.47
N ALA A 209 4.20 -10.99 -12.79
CA ALA A 209 4.08 -10.84 -11.34
C ALA A 209 2.61 -10.85 -10.90
N LEU A 210 1.74 -10.12 -11.60
CA LEU A 210 0.29 -10.10 -11.36
C LEU A 210 -0.32 -11.50 -11.49
N ALA A 211 -0.04 -12.19 -12.61
CA ALA A 211 -0.55 -13.54 -12.84
C ALA A 211 -0.05 -14.57 -11.80
N LEU A 212 1.17 -14.40 -11.29
CA LEU A 212 1.72 -15.26 -10.25
C LEU A 212 1.05 -15.04 -8.90
N ILE A 213 0.76 -13.79 -8.52
CA ILE A 213 -0.01 -13.49 -7.30
C ILE A 213 -1.43 -14.06 -7.40
N GLU A 214 -2.11 -13.87 -8.53
CA GLU A 214 -3.46 -14.43 -8.76
C GLU A 214 -3.49 -15.97 -8.68
N ALA A 215 -2.38 -16.63 -9.01
CA ALA A 215 -2.27 -18.08 -8.97
C ALA A 215 -1.97 -18.65 -7.57
N VAL A 216 -1.69 -17.81 -6.56
CA VAL A 216 -1.45 -18.27 -5.19
C VAL A 216 -2.76 -18.82 -4.60
N PRO A 217 -2.77 -20.05 -4.05
CA PRO A 217 -3.94 -20.60 -3.38
C PRO A 217 -4.43 -19.72 -2.22
N ALA A 218 -5.63 -19.17 -2.36
CA ALA A 218 -6.24 -18.28 -1.38
C ALA A 218 -7.14 -19.03 -0.37
N PRO A 219 -7.32 -18.49 0.86
CA PRO A 219 -6.57 -17.38 1.44
C PRO A 219 -5.18 -17.84 1.92
N ILE A 220 -4.15 -17.03 1.69
CA ILE A 220 -2.75 -17.41 1.99
C ILE A 220 -2.53 -17.66 3.50
N GLU A 221 -3.31 -16.97 4.33
CA GLU A 221 -3.37 -17.10 5.78
C GLU A 221 -3.77 -18.52 6.24
N LYS A 222 -4.42 -19.30 5.37
CA LYS A 222 -4.79 -20.71 5.66
C LYS A 222 -3.92 -21.72 4.92
N THR A 223 -3.25 -21.31 3.85
CA THR A 223 -2.58 -22.23 2.92
C THR A 223 -1.06 -22.11 2.98
N LEU A 224 -0.46 -21.14 3.68
CA LEU A 224 1.00 -20.93 3.71
C LEU A 224 1.81 -22.20 4.03
N THR A 225 1.30 -23.09 4.88
CA THR A 225 1.98 -24.36 5.24
C THR A 225 1.86 -25.44 4.17
N ASP A 226 1.01 -25.25 3.17
CA ASP A 226 0.86 -26.15 2.03
C ASP A 226 2.01 -25.91 1.05
N ALA A 227 2.73 -26.98 0.70
CA ALA A 227 3.91 -26.88 -0.18
C ALA A 227 3.62 -26.23 -1.54
N GLU A 228 2.40 -26.38 -2.06
CA GLU A 228 1.97 -25.74 -3.31
C GLU A 228 1.81 -24.22 -3.14
N ALA A 229 1.15 -23.77 -2.08
CA ALA A 229 0.92 -22.35 -1.86
C ALA A 229 2.22 -21.62 -1.50
N GLU A 230 3.06 -22.22 -0.66
CA GLU A 230 4.40 -21.72 -0.37
C GLU A 230 5.21 -21.56 -1.66
N ALA A 231 5.25 -22.59 -2.50
CA ALA A 231 6.02 -22.54 -3.75
C ALA A 231 5.46 -21.51 -4.75
N SER A 232 4.14 -21.32 -4.81
CA SER A 232 3.51 -20.29 -5.64
C SER A 232 3.84 -18.88 -5.13
N LEU A 233 3.77 -18.66 -3.81
CA LEU A 233 4.08 -17.36 -3.21
C LEU A 233 5.56 -17.01 -3.37
N MET A 234 6.47 -17.98 -3.22
CA MET A 234 7.91 -17.79 -3.49
C MET A 234 8.19 -17.40 -4.95
N LYS A 235 7.47 -18.00 -5.91
CA LYS A 235 7.62 -17.61 -7.33
C LYS A 235 7.13 -16.20 -7.60
N ALA A 236 6.00 -15.82 -6.99
CA ALA A 236 5.49 -14.46 -7.08
C ALA A 236 6.51 -13.47 -6.49
N GLN A 237 7.07 -13.78 -5.31
CA GLN A 237 8.14 -13.00 -4.69
C GLN A 237 9.34 -12.81 -5.62
N GLU A 238 9.87 -13.91 -6.18
CA GLU A 238 11.03 -13.87 -7.09
C GLU A 238 10.76 -13.02 -8.33
N ALA A 239 9.56 -13.11 -8.91
CA ALA A 239 9.18 -12.28 -10.05
C ALA A 239 9.07 -10.78 -9.70
N ILE A 240 8.56 -10.45 -8.52
CA ILE A 240 8.44 -9.07 -8.03
C ILE A 240 9.83 -8.49 -7.74
N LEU A 241 10.71 -9.26 -7.09
CA LEU A 241 12.09 -8.82 -6.83
C LEU A 241 12.91 -8.68 -8.12
N GLY A 242 12.71 -9.54 -9.11
CA GLY A 242 13.33 -9.37 -10.43
C GLY A 242 12.85 -8.10 -11.18
N LEU A 243 11.58 -7.72 -10.97
CA LEU A 243 11.04 -6.46 -11.48
C LEU A 243 11.61 -5.26 -10.72
N TYR A 244 11.70 -5.32 -9.40
CA TYR A 244 12.38 -4.35 -8.55
C TYR A 244 13.83 -4.11 -9.06
N GLU A 245 14.62 -5.18 -9.23
CA GLU A 245 15.99 -5.11 -9.76
C GLU A 245 16.02 -4.47 -11.15
N THR A 246 15.06 -4.79 -12.02
CA THR A 246 14.96 -4.13 -13.33
C THR A 246 14.73 -2.62 -13.20
N PHE A 247 13.88 -2.18 -12.28
CA PHE A 247 13.67 -0.75 -12.05
C PHE A 247 14.91 -0.07 -11.47
N GLU A 248 15.56 -0.68 -10.48
CA GLU A 248 16.75 -0.13 -9.83
C GLU A 248 17.94 -0.06 -10.81
N ASP A 249 18.25 -1.15 -11.49
CA ASP A 249 19.48 -1.28 -12.29
C ASP A 249 19.36 -0.71 -13.70
N LYS A 250 18.13 -0.65 -14.26
CA LYS A 250 17.95 -0.32 -15.69
C LYS A 250 17.04 0.88 -15.94
N VAL A 251 15.97 1.07 -15.16
CA VAL A 251 15.05 2.21 -15.35
C VAL A 251 15.61 3.46 -14.70
N LEU A 252 15.97 3.39 -13.42
CA LEU A 252 16.45 4.53 -12.66
C LEU A 252 17.66 5.23 -13.33
N PRO A 253 18.65 4.54 -13.93
CA PRO A 253 19.75 5.21 -14.63
C PRO A 253 19.38 5.92 -15.94
N ILE A 254 18.19 5.68 -16.50
CA ILE A 254 17.68 6.34 -17.70
C ILE A 254 16.98 7.67 -17.36
N ILE A 255 16.43 7.77 -16.14
CA ILE A 255 15.75 8.97 -15.63
C ILE A 255 16.74 10.11 -15.41
#